data_AF-A0A1A6H4M9-F1
#
_entry.id   AF-A0A1A6H4M9-F1
#
_cell.length_a   1.000
_cell.length_b   1.000
_cell.length_c   1.000
_cell.angle_alpha   90.00
_cell.angle_beta   90.00
_cell.angle_gamma   90.00
#
_symmetry.space_group_name_H-M   'P 1'
#
loop_
_entity.id
_entity.type
_entity.pdbx_description
1 polymer ?
#
loop_
_entity_poly.entity_id
_entity_poly.type
_entity_poly.pdbx_seq_one_letter_code
_entity_poly.pdbx_strand_id
1 'polypeptide(L)'
;KRAAAKHLIERYYHQLTEGCGNEACTNEFCASCPTFLHVNYLTEEIVYEILDSCTESEDFSPLIRVIGRIFSSAEALVVSFRKVKQHTKEELKSLQEKDEDKDEDEKEKAACSAAAACSAAAACSAAAAMEEDSEASSSRMGDSSQGDNNVQKLGPDEVTVDIDAIRRVYARLLANENLETAFLNALVYLSPNVECDLLYHSVYARDPNYLNVFIIVMENGNLHSPEYLEMALPLFCKAMCRLPLEAQGKLIRLWSKYSADQIRRMMETFQQLITFKVISNEFNSRNLVNDDDSIVAASKCLKMVYYANVVGGEVDTNHNEEDEEEPIPESSELTLQELLGEERRNKKGPRVDPIETELGVKTLDCRKPLISFEEFINEPLNDVLEMDKDYTFFKVETENKFSFMTCPFILNAVTKNLGLYYDNRIRMYSERRITVLYSLVQGQQLNPYLRLKVRRDHIIDDALV
;
A
#
# COMPACT_ATOMS: atom_id res chain seq x y z
N LYS A 1 8.55 -19.69 -40.45
CA LYS A 1 7.35 -19.06 -39.83
C LYS A 1 7.71 -18.37 -38.51
N ARG A 2 7.84 -19.06 -37.35
CA ARG A 2 8.11 -18.42 -36.03
C ARG A 2 9.24 -17.36 -36.03
N ALA A 3 10.40 -17.65 -36.61
CA ALA A 3 11.52 -16.69 -36.69
C ALA A 3 11.22 -15.42 -37.52
N ALA A 4 10.42 -15.53 -38.59
CA ALA A 4 10.02 -14.37 -39.40
C ALA A 4 9.01 -13.49 -38.64
N ALA A 5 8.12 -14.09 -37.85
CA ALA A 5 7.24 -13.34 -36.94
C ALA A 5 8.05 -12.61 -35.86
N LYS A 6 9.06 -13.25 -35.26
CA LYS A 6 9.97 -12.60 -34.29
C LYS A 6 10.63 -11.35 -34.90
N HIS A 7 11.24 -11.49 -36.09
CA HIS A 7 11.90 -10.38 -36.78
C HIS A 7 10.93 -9.23 -37.15
N LEU A 8 9.66 -9.53 -37.46
CA LEU A 8 8.64 -8.50 -37.69
C LEU A 8 8.25 -7.77 -36.39
N ILE A 9 8.11 -8.51 -35.28
CA ILE A 9 7.83 -7.92 -33.95
C ILE A 9 9.00 -7.07 -33.49
N GLU A 10 10.24 -7.54 -33.62
CA GLU A 10 11.46 -6.78 -33.30
C GLU A 10 11.55 -5.49 -34.12
N ARG A 11 11.31 -5.58 -35.44
CA ARG A 11 11.31 -4.39 -36.30
C ARG A 11 10.18 -3.40 -35.94
N TYR A 12 9.02 -3.89 -35.54
CA TYR A 12 7.91 -3.04 -35.09
C TYR A 12 8.19 -2.38 -33.74
N TYR A 13 8.84 -3.10 -32.82
CA TYR A 13 9.33 -2.56 -31.55
C TYR A 13 10.31 -1.40 -31.77
N HIS A 14 11.40 -1.62 -32.53
CA HIS A 14 12.37 -0.57 -32.84
C HIS A 14 11.72 0.63 -33.56
N GLN A 15 10.74 0.39 -34.44
CA GLN A 15 9.96 1.47 -35.09
C GLN A 15 9.15 2.31 -34.07
N LEU A 16 8.72 1.74 -32.95
CA LEU A 16 7.97 2.44 -31.89
C LEU A 16 8.87 3.03 -30.78
N THR A 17 10.11 2.57 -30.62
CA THR A 17 11.04 3.06 -29.57
C THR A 17 12.10 4.02 -30.10
N GLU A 18 12.74 3.70 -31.22
CA GLU A 18 13.81 4.49 -31.86
C GLU A 18 13.31 5.19 -33.13
N GLY A 19 12.31 4.60 -33.79
CA GLY A 19 11.79 5.07 -35.06
C GLY A 19 12.61 4.55 -36.24
N CYS A 20 12.55 5.27 -37.36
CA CYS A 20 13.25 4.91 -38.59
C CYS A 20 14.43 5.84 -38.92
N GLY A 21 14.74 6.80 -38.05
CA GLY A 21 15.83 7.76 -38.23
C GLY A 21 15.56 8.81 -39.32
N ASN A 22 14.32 8.96 -39.77
CA ASN A 22 13.92 9.96 -40.77
C ASN A 22 12.97 10.98 -40.13
N GLU A 23 13.44 12.23 -40.01
CA GLU A 23 12.70 13.37 -39.43
C GLU A 23 11.40 13.71 -40.21
N ALA A 24 11.35 13.36 -41.50
CA ALA A 24 10.17 13.52 -42.36
C ALA A 24 9.38 12.20 -42.50
N CYS A 25 9.36 11.33 -41.48
CA CYS A 25 8.60 10.09 -41.54
C CYS A 25 7.09 10.37 -41.52
N THR A 26 6.38 9.91 -42.56
CA THR A 26 4.92 10.02 -42.69
C THR A 26 4.15 8.84 -42.08
N ASN A 27 4.83 7.94 -41.36
CA ASN A 27 4.21 6.79 -40.71
C ASN A 27 3.89 7.14 -39.26
N GLU A 28 2.61 7.37 -38.96
CA GLU A 28 2.06 7.67 -37.63
C GLU A 28 2.49 6.67 -36.54
N PHE A 29 2.83 5.43 -36.93
CA PHE A 29 3.25 4.37 -36.02
C PHE A 29 4.78 4.26 -35.93
N CYS A 30 5.48 5.39 -36.08
CA CYS A 30 6.94 5.49 -36.05
C CYS A 30 7.41 6.61 -35.13
N ALA A 31 8.34 6.32 -34.22
CA ALA A 31 8.85 7.29 -33.25
C ALA A 31 9.67 8.47 -33.85
N SER A 32 9.98 8.42 -35.15
CA SER A 32 10.56 9.54 -35.92
C SER A 32 9.51 10.38 -36.68
N CYS A 33 8.21 10.09 -36.53
CA CYS A 33 7.16 10.88 -37.15
C CYS A 33 6.88 12.15 -36.33
N PRO A 34 6.78 13.36 -36.95
CA PRO A 34 6.51 14.60 -36.21
C PRO A 34 5.19 14.63 -35.42
N THR A 35 4.22 13.77 -35.76
CA THR A 35 2.94 13.62 -35.03
C THR A 35 2.97 12.52 -33.96
N PHE A 36 4.12 11.83 -33.78
CA PHE A 36 4.27 10.82 -32.74
C PHE A 36 4.45 11.48 -31.36
N LEU A 37 3.36 11.52 -30.60
CA LEU A 37 3.31 12.07 -29.24
C LEU A 37 4.27 11.32 -28.30
N HIS A 38 5.47 11.88 -28.09
CA HIS A 38 6.48 11.42 -27.11
C HIS A 38 6.11 11.80 -25.67
N VAL A 39 4.89 11.47 -25.26
CA VAL A 39 4.39 11.65 -23.90
C VAL A 39 5.04 10.57 -23.02
N ASN A 40 5.97 11.00 -22.16
CA ASN A 40 6.72 10.13 -21.26
C ASN A 40 6.14 10.08 -19.82
N TYR A 41 5.19 10.98 -19.52
CA TYR A 41 4.45 11.07 -18.26
C TYR A 41 3.07 11.69 -18.54
N LEU A 42 2.07 11.41 -17.72
CA LEU A 42 0.73 12.01 -17.83
C LEU A 42 0.53 13.14 -16.82
N THR A 43 -0.23 14.16 -17.23
CA THR A 43 -0.92 15.14 -16.37
C THR A 43 -2.40 15.15 -16.74
N GLU A 44 -3.26 15.78 -15.92
CA GLU A 44 -4.68 15.94 -16.26
C GLU A 44 -4.86 16.72 -17.57
N GLU A 45 -4.07 17.78 -17.77
CA GLU A 45 -4.04 18.63 -18.97
C GLU A 45 -3.72 17.81 -20.23
N ILE A 46 -2.60 17.06 -20.23
CA ILE A 46 -2.17 16.24 -21.37
C ILE A 46 -3.23 15.17 -21.71
N VAL A 47 -3.89 14.58 -20.70
CA VAL A 47 -4.95 13.59 -20.95
C VAL A 47 -6.20 14.24 -21.55
N TYR A 48 -6.56 15.46 -21.14
CA TYR A 48 -7.69 16.17 -21.74
C TYR A 48 -7.38 16.65 -23.17
N GLU A 49 -6.18 17.17 -23.45
CA GLU A 49 -5.78 17.52 -24.83
C GLU A 49 -5.83 16.31 -25.79
N ILE A 50 -5.40 15.13 -25.33
CA ILE A 50 -5.47 13.90 -26.11
C ILE A 50 -6.92 13.38 -26.20
N LEU A 51 -7.73 13.51 -25.16
CA LEU A 51 -9.15 13.14 -25.21
C LEU A 51 -9.93 14.02 -26.19
N ASP A 52 -9.80 15.34 -26.09
CA ASP A 52 -10.54 16.29 -26.92
C ASP A 52 -10.17 16.07 -28.40
N SER A 53 -8.87 15.97 -28.72
CA SER A 53 -8.41 15.67 -30.09
C SER A 53 -8.79 14.26 -30.60
N CYS A 54 -8.92 13.25 -29.72
CA CYS A 54 -9.53 11.97 -30.08
C CYS A 54 -11.05 12.08 -30.31
N THR A 55 -11.77 12.96 -29.62
CA THR A 55 -13.20 13.19 -29.89
C THR A 55 -13.46 14.01 -31.15
N GLU A 56 -12.55 14.92 -31.52
CA GLU A 56 -12.61 15.65 -32.79
C GLU A 56 -12.32 14.76 -34.02
N SER A 57 -11.59 13.66 -33.84
CA SER A 57 -11.20 12.73 -34.91
C SER A 57 -11.97 11.39 -34.91
N GLU A 58 -12.81 11.14 -33.91
CA GLU A 58 -13.46 9.85 -33.59
C GLU A 58 -12.49 8.66 -33.37
N ASP A 59 -11.17 8.89 -33.43
CA ASP A 59 -10.15 7.84 -33.51
C ASP A 59 -9.35 7.75 -32.20
N PHE A 60 -9.80 6.91 -31.26
CA PHE A 60 -9.16 6.71 -29.94
C PHE A 60 -7.82 5.94 -30.00
N SER A 61 -7.38 5.55 -31.20
CA SER A 61 -6.13 4.83 -31.45
C SER A 61 -4.85 5.47 -30.87
N PRO A 62 -4.66 6.81 -30.85
CA PRO A 62 -3.51 7.45 -30.21
C PRO A 62 -3.56 7.30 -28.68
N LEU A 63 -4.71 7.59 -28.06
CA LEU A 63 -4.90 7.51 -26.61
C LEU A 63 -4.66 6.09 -26.07
N ILE A 64 -5.14 5.07 -26.78
CA ILE A 64 -4.87 3.65 -26.49
C ILE A 64 -3.36 3.35 -26.44
N ARG A 65 -2.57 3.91 -27.36
CA ARG A 65 -1.11 3.71 -27.42
C ARG A 65 -0.39 4.46 -26.31
N VAL A 66 -0.79 5.70 -26.00
CA VAL A 66 -0.20 6.49 -24.91
C VAL A 66 -0.48 5.84 -23.55
N ILE A 67 -1.74 5.44 -23.28
CA ILE A 67 -2.12 4.68 -22.09
C ILE A 67 -1.32 3.37 -22.04
N GLY A 68 -1.33 2.58 -23.11
CA GLY A 68 -0.61 1.30 -23.18
C GLY A 68 0.90 1.43 -22.90
N ARG A 69 1.57 2.44 -23.47
CA ARG A 69 2.99 2.73 -23.24
C ARG A 69 3.28 3.12 -21.79
N ILE A 70 2.50 4.03 -21.24
CA ILE A 70 2.78 4.61 -19.91
C ILE A 70 2.37 3.65 -18.80
N PHE A 71 1.17 3.06 -18.87
CA PHE A 71 0.70 2.11 -17.85
C PHE A 71 1.44 0.77 -17.85
N SER A 72 2.18 0.42 -18.91
CA SER A 72 3.08 -0.76 -18.90
C SER A 72 4.44 -0.47 -18.25
N SER A 73 4.77 0.78 -17.93
CA SER A 73 6.07 1.20 -17.40
C SER A 73 5.95 1.82 -16.01
N ALA A 74 6.58 1.18 -15.03
CA ALA A 74 6.64 1.69 -13.66
C ALA A 74 7.30 3.07 -13.60
N GLU A 75 8.42 3.27 -14.32
CA GLU A 75 9.15 4.55 -14.37
C GLU A 75 8.26 5.71 -14.86
N ALA A 76 7.45 5.47 -15.90
CA ALA A 76 6.55 6.49 -16.45
C ALA A 76 5.39 6.83 -15.49
N LEU A 77 4.83 5.82 -14.80
CA LEU A 77 3.82 6.03 -13.76
C LEU A 77 4.37 6.75 -12.53
N VAL A 78 5.63 6.51 -12.15
CA VAL A 78 6.30 7.19 -11.03
C VAL A 78 6.46 8.70 -11.26
N VAL A 79 6.61 9.13 -12.52
CA VAL A 79 6.72 10.55 -12.92
C VAL A 79 5.34 11.19 -13.20
N SER A 80 4.33 10.39 -13.53
CA SER A 80 2.98 10.86 -13.87
C SER A 80 2.19 11.42 -12.67
N PHE A 81 1.25 12.31 -12.97
CA PHE A 81 0.29 12.92 -12.03
C PHE A 81 0.90 13.58 -10.79
N ARG A 82 2.17 13.98 -10.84
CA ARG A 82 2.82 14.71 -9.75
C ARG A 82 2.18 16.09 -9.57
N LYS A 83 1.88 16.44 -8.32
CA LYS A 83 1.47 17.78 -7.88
C LYS A 83 2.48 18.81 -8.38
N VAL A 84 1.99 19.85 -9.04
CA VAL A 84 2.79 21.04 -9.34
C VAL A 84 3.30 21.60 -8.01
N LYS A 85 4.62 21.75 -7.87
CA LYS A 85 5.19 22.45 -6.72
C LYS A 85 4.68 23.89 -6.75
N GLN A 86 3.81 24.26 -5.81
CA GLN A 86 3.57 25.66 -5.52
C GLN A 86 4.89 26.25 -5.01
N HIS A 87 5.52 27.11 -5.80
CA HIS A 87 6.70 27.85 -5.35
C HIS A 87 6.36 28.58 -4.06
N THR A 88 7.13 28.33 -3.01
CA THR A 88 6.98 29.04 -1.74
C THR A 88 7.14 30.53 -2.02
N LYS A 89 6.41 31.38 -1.29
CA LYS A 89 6.29 32.83 -1.54
C LYS A 89 7.63 33.61 -1.48
N GLU A 90 8.70 32.93 -1.09
CA GLU A 90 10.09 33.40 -1.00
C GLU A 90 10.89 33.06 -2.28
N GLU A 91 10.65 31.91 -2.92
CA GLU A 91 11.29 31.55 -4.20
C GLU A 91 10.86 32.53 -5.31
N LEU A 92 9.57 32.86 -5.36
CA LEU A 92 9.00 33.87 -6.27
C LEU A 92 9.59 35.27 -6.07
N LYS A 93 10.04 35.62 -4.85
CA LYS A 93 10.79 36.86 -4.61
C LYS A 93 12.22 36.78 -5.12
N SER A 94 12.92 35.67 -4.84
CA SER A 94 14.31 35.48 -5.26
C SER A 94 14.51 35.45 -6.79
N LEU A 95 13.43 35.24 -7.54
CA LEU A 95 13.37 35.37 -9.00
C LEU A 95 13.08 36.82 -9.45
N GLN A 96 12.29 37.59 -8.70
CA GLN A 96 12.03 39.00 -8.99
C GLN A 96 13.21 39.92 -8.65
N GLU A 97 14.01 39.58 -7.63
CA GLU A 97 15.17 40.35 -7.17
C GLU A 97 16.44 40.20 -8.06
N LYS A 98 16.31 39.65 -9.29
CA LYS A 98 17.46 39.31 -10.15
C LYS A 98 17.48 39.85 -11.58
N ASP A 99 16.37 40.41 -12.07
CA ASP A 99 16.26 40.89 -13.47
C ASP A 99 16.23 42.43 -13.59
N GLU A 100 16.60 43.18 -12.53
CA GLU A 100 16.78 44.64 -12.57
C GLU A 100 18.27 45.05 -12.55
N ASP A 101 19.04 44.71 -13.59
CA ASP A 101 20.39 45.28 -13.77
C ASP A 101 20.89 45.24 -15.25
N LYS A 102 20.31 46.10 -16.11
CA LYS A 102 21.01 46.67 -17.29
C LYS A 102 20.30 47.82 -18.02
N ASP A 103 20.90 48.99 -17.91
CA ASP A 103 21.20 49.99 -18.96
C ASP A 103 20.25 50.12 -20.18
N GLU A 104 19.51 51.24 -20.25
CA GLU A 104 19.34 51.99 -21.52
C GLU A 104 19.48 53.50 -21.30
N ASP A 105 19.89 54.21 -22.36
CA ASP A 105 20.37 55.60 -22.34
C ASP A 105 19.27 56.67 -22.41
N GLU A 106 19.67 57.94 -22.28
CA GLU A 106 18.78 59.08 -22.05
C GLU A 106 17.81 59.51 -23.20
N LYS A 107 16.70 60.14 -22.76
CA LYS A 107 15.90 61.21 -23.43
C LYS A 107 14.94 60.82 -24.56
N GLU A 108 13.69 60.55 -24.18
CA GLU A 108 12.52 61.04 -24.93
C GLU A 108 11.92 62.30 -24.25
N LYS A 109 11.19 63.15 -24.99
CA LYS A 109 10.77 64.48 -24.51
C LYS A 109 9.28 64.79 -24.69
N ALA A 110 8.50 64.34 -23.71
CA ALA A 110 7.23 64.89 -23.22
C ALA A 110 6.04 65.13 -24.19
N ALA A 111 4.93 64.41 -23.94
CA ALA A 111 3.58 65.00 -23.91
C ALA A 111 2.54 64.12 -23.15
N CYS A 112 1.49 64.77 -22.63
CA CYS A 112 0.15 64.22 -22.33
C CYS A 112 -0.07 63.13 -21.23
N SER A 113 -0.12 63.61 -19.98
CA SER A 113 -1.28 63.48 -19.07
C SER A 113 -1.91 62.11 -18.71
N ALA A 114 -1.58 61.59 -17.51
CA ALA A 114 -2.52 61.31 -16.40
C ALA A 114 -1.72 60.88 -15.15
N ALA A 115 -1.50 61.70 -14.11
CA ALA A 115 -2.47 62.19 -13.13
C ALA A 115 -3.01 61.12 -12.14
N ALA A 116 -2.13 60.61 -11.27
CA ALA A 116 -2.51 59.85 -10.08
C ALA A 116 -1.53 60.04 -8.90
N ALA A 117 -2.08 60.01 -7.68
CA ALA A 117 -1.43 59.82 -6.37
C ALA A 117 -0.51 60.92 -5.79
N CYS A 118 -0.23 60.74 -4.48
CA CYS A 118 0.62 61.52 -3.57
C CYS A 118 0.10 62.93 -3.20
N SER A 119 0.28 63.44 -1.97
CA SER A 119 1.03 62.99 -0.79
C SER A 119 0.29 63.52 0.48
N ALA A 120 0.21 62.94 1.68
CA ALA A 120 1.12 62.18 2.57
C ALA A 120 1.22 62.95 3.93
N ALA A 121 2.12 62.52 4.84
CA ALA A 121 2.43 63.09 6.16
C ALA A 121 1.37 62.90 7.28
N ALA A 122 1.72 62.73 8.57
CA ALA A 122 3.00 62.32 9.20
C ALA A 122 2.81 61.99 10.71
N ALA A 123 3.88 61.45 11.33
CA ALA A 123 4.34 61.68 12.72
C ALA A 123 3.78 60.87 13.93
N CYS A 124 4.72 60.09 14.52
CA CYS A 124 5.08 60.03 15.95
C CYS A 124 4.36 59.14 17.01
N SER A 125 5.19 58.27 17.64
CA SER A 125 5.21 57.84 19.07
C SER A 125 4.06 57.00 19.67
N ALA A 126 4.20 56.16 20.71
CA ALA A 126 5.32 55.43 21.41
C ALA A 126 4.68 54.58 22.58
N ALA A 127 5.31 53.72 23.41
CA ALA A 127 6.64 53.08 23.54
C ALA A 127 6.58 51.89 24.55
N ALA A 128 7.53 50.94 24.44
CA ALA A 128 7.94 49.93 25.45
C ALA A 128 6.90 48.84 25.86
N ALA A 129 7.25 47.68 26.47
CA ALA A 129 8.54 47.20 27.00
C ALA A 129 8.67 45.64 27.03
N MET A 130 9.94 45.14 27.01
CA MET A 130 10.47 43.84 27.50
C MET A 130 10.01 42.52 26.82
N GLU A 131 10.84 41.54 26.40
CA GLU A 131 12.27 41.10 26.58
C GLU A 131 12.56 39.97 27.59
N GLU A 132 13.70 39.28 27.35
CA GLU A 132 14.24 38.02 27.95
C GLU A 132 13.56 36.69 27.52
N ASP A 133 14.27 35.58 27.23
CA ASP A 133 15.61 35.33 26.63
C ASP A 133 15.65 33.82 26.22
N SER A 134 16.14 33.36 25.06
CA SER A 134 17.51 33.28 24.51
C SER A 134 18.37 32.09 24.99
N GLU A 135 18.58 31.10 24.10
CA GLU A 135 19.81 30.28 23.97
C GLU A 135 19.74 29.53 22.60
N ALA A 136 20.37 29.99 21.52
CA ALA A 136 21.81 29.97 21.20
C ALA A 136 22.35 28.53 20.96
N SER A 137 22.18 27.97 19.76
CA SER A 137 23.06 28.14 18.58
C SER A 137 24.41 27.41 18.63
N SER A 138 24.66 26.51 17.67
CA SER A 138 26.00 26.07 17.29
C SER A 138 26.05 25.77 15.79
N SER A 139 26.57 26.73 15.01
CA SER A 139 26.80 26.58 13.57
C SER A 139 28.21 26.06 13.31
N ARG A 140 28.39 25.30 12.21
CA ARG A 140 29.72 24.97 11.70
C ARG A 140 29.73 24.92 10.18
N MET A 141 30.20 26.00 9.56
CA MET A 141 30.46 26.04 8.12
C MET A 141 31.75 25.27 7.80
N GLY A 142 31.74 24.54 6.68
CA GLY A 142 32.87 23.79 6.16
C GLY A 142 32.61 23.41 4.70
N ASP A 143 33.14 24.21 3.79
CA ASP A 143 32.93 24.09 2.34
C ASP A 143 33.81 23.01 1.71
N SER A 144 33.20 22.09 0.96
CA SER A 144 33.79 21.55 -0.28
C SER A 144 32.73 20.90 -1.18
N SER A 145 32.76 21.23 -2.47
CA SER A 145 31.78 20.80 -3.45
C SER A 145 31.97 19.36 -3.95
N GLN A 146 30.95 18.51 -3.83
CA GLN A 146 30.66 17.42 -4.80
C GLN A 146 29.16 17.10 -4.78
N GLY A 147 28.61 16.65 -5.92
CA GLY A 147 27.17 16.74 -6.19
C GLY A 147 26.33 15.61 -5.60
N ASP A 148 25.43 15.94 -4.67
CA ASP A 148 24.38 15.05 -4.21
C ASP A 148 23.17 15.04 -5.16
N ASN A 149 22.67 13.83 -5.46
CA ASN A 149 21.42 13.67 -6.19
C ASN A 149 20.25 13.97 -5.24
N ASN A 150 19.53 15.07 -5.50
CA ASN A 150 18.53 15.64 -4.59
C ASN A 150 17.20 14.85 -4.57
N VAL A 151 17.24 13.60 -4.10
CA VAL A 151 16.06 12.82 -3.72
C VAL A 151 15.58 13.35 -2.36
N GLN A 152 14.77 14.41 -2.40
CA GLN A 152 14.17 14.99 -1.19
C GLN A 152 13.39 13.89 -0.44
N LYS A 153 13.82 13.58 0.79
CA LYS A 153 13.21 12.54 1.62
C LYS A 153 11.82 13.00 2.08
N LEU A 154 10.80 12.60 1.32
CA LEU A 154 9.38 12.86 1.60
C LEU A 154 9.02 12.51 3.05
N GLY A 155 8.16 13.30 3.66
CA GLY A 155 7.58 12.98 4.97
C GLY A 155 6.87 11.62 4.98
N PRO A 156 6.63 11.02 6.16
CA PRO A 156 5.94 9.72 6.27
C PRO A 156 4.53 9.74 5.67
N ASP A 157 3.93 10.93 5.59
CA ASP A 157 2.55 11.19 5.21
C ASP A 157 2.41 11.94 3.87
N GLU A 158 3.52 12.27 3.20
CA GLU A 158 3.55 13.12 2.01
C GLU A 158 3.61 12.31 0.70
N VAL A 159 2.61 12.51 -0.14
CA VAL A 159 2.49 11.88 -1.46
C VAL A 159 2.63 12.93 -2.56
N THR A 160 3.55 12.70 -3.49
CA THR A 160 3.85 13.63 -4.60
C THR A 160 2.76 13.70 -5.67
N VAL A 161 1.81 12.76 -5.67
CA VAL A 161 0.73 12.63 -6.66
C VAL A 161 -0.53 13.43 -6.27
N ASP A 162 -1.20 14.02 -7.27
CA ASP A 162 -2.55 14.56 -7.17
C ASP A 162 -3.57 13.45 -7.45
N ILE A 163 -4.19 12.97 -6.37
CA ILE A 163 -5.13 11.84 -6.38
C ILE A 163 -6.49 12.27 -6.95
N ASP A 164 -6.88 13.54 -6.75
CA ASP A 164 -8.18 14.02 -7.23
C ASP A 164 -8.13 14.38 -8.72
N ALA A 165 -6.96 14.79 -9.24
CA ALA A 165 -6.69 14.83 -10.69
C ALA A 165 -6.81 13.44 -11.33
N ILE A 166 -6.19 12.42 -10.72
CA ILE A 166 -6.32 11.03 -11.18
C ILE A 166 -7.79 10.57 -11.20
N ARG A 167 -8.57 10.88 -10.17
CA ARG A 167 -10.00 10.54 -10.10
C ARG A 167 -10.82 11.22 -11.20
N ARG A 168 -10.59 12.51 -11.46
CA ARG A 168 -11.24 13.23 -12.58
C ARG A 168 -10.86 12.62 -13.94
N VAL A 169 -9.59 12.26 -14.12
CA VAL A 169 -9.08 11.60 -15.32
C VAL A 169 -9.70 10.21 -15.51
N TYR A 170 -9.70 9.33 -14.50
CA TYR A 170 -10.35 8.01 -14.61
C TYR A 170 -11.85 8.13 -14.88
N ALA A 171 -12.56 9.07 -14.26
CA ALA A 171 -13.98 9.32 -14.53
C ALA A 171 -14.27 9.73 -15.99
N ARG A 172 -13.29 10.31 -16.70
CA ARG A 172 -13.38 10.59 -18.15
C ARG A 172 -12.92 9.44 -19.02
N LEU A 173 -11.85 8.73 -18.65
CA LEU A 173 -11.29 7.63 -19.43
C LEU A 173 -12.17 6.37 -19.38
N LEU A 174 -12.68 5.99 -18.21
CA LEU A 174 -13.52 4.80 -18.01
C LEU A 174 -14.93 4.93 -18.61
N ALA A 175 -15.31 6.11 -19.11
CA ALA A 175 -16.51 6.29 -19.93
C ALA A 175 -16.37 5.69 -21.35
N ASN A 176 -15.17 5.26 -21.75
CA ASN A 176 -14.88 4.73 -23.09
C ASN A 176 -14.44 3.26 -23.01
N GLU A 177 -15.33 2.33 -23.35
CA GLU A 177 -15.10 0.86 -23.32
C GLU A 177 -13.80 0.44 -24.06
N ASN A 178 -13.49 1.12 -25.17
CA ASN A 178 -12.27 0.89 -25.96
C ASN A 178 -10.97 1.00 -25.12
N LEU A 179 -10.94 1.85 -24.09
CA LEU A 179 -9.77 2.07 -23.23
C LEU A 179 -9.63 0.99 -22.15
N GLU A 180 -10.71 0.32 -21.74
CA GLU A 180 -10.66 -0.70 -20.70
C GLU A 180 -9.75 -1.87 -21.09
N THR A 181 -9.81 -2.29 -22.36
CA THR A 181 -8.90 -3.32 -22.90
C THR A 181 -7.44 -2.87 -22.93
N ALA A 182 -7.17 -1.57 -23.14
CA ALA A 182 -5.82 -1.01 -23.14
C ALA A 182 -5.23 -1.01 -21.72
N PHE A 183 -6.01 -0.58 -20.74
CA PHE A 183 -5.64 -0.62 -19.32
C PHE A 183 -5.39 -2.05 -18.83
N LEU A 184 -6.28 -3.01 -19.14
CA LEU A 184 -6.11 -4.41 -18.74
C LEU A 184 -4.79 -5.00 -19.27
N ASN A 185 -4.53 -4.85 -20.57
CA ASN A 185 -3.29 -5.32 -21.17
C ASN A 185 -2.05 -4.65 -20.53
N ALA A 186 -2.11 -3.34 -20.29
CA ALA A 186 -1.02 -2.61 -19.64
C ALA A 186 -0.75 -3.10 -18.21
N LEU A 187 -1.78 -3.36 -17.39
CA LEU A 187 -1.62 -3.91 -16.04
C LEU A 187 -1.06 -5.34 -16.03
N VAL A 188 -1.40 -6.17 -17.02
CA VAL A 188 -0.84 -7.52 -17.20
C VAL A 188 0.65 -7.48 -17.54
N TYR A 189 1.12 -6.45 -18.26
CA TYR A 189 2.56 -6.24 -18.49
C TYR A 189 3.27 -5.56 -17.31
N LEU A 190 2.62 -4.59 -16.65
CA LEU A 190 3.17 -3.84 -15.52
C LEU A 190 3.43 -4.74 -14.31
N SER A 191 2.44 -5.53 -13.90
CA SER A 191 2.44 -6.18 -12.58
C SER A 191 3.62 -7.17 -12.38
N PRO A 192 3.98 -8.03 -13.36
CA PRO A 192 5.16 -8.88 -13.24
C PRO A 192 6.49 -8.11 -13.23
N ASN A 193 6.57 -6.97 -13.93
CA ASN A 193 7.76 -6.12 -13.90
C ASN A 193 7.91 -5.48 -12.51
N VAL A 194 6.82 -4.96 -11.94
CA VAL A 194 6.78 -4.38 -10.59
C VAL A 194 7.10 -5.43 -9.51
N GLU A 195 6.64 -6.69 -9.67
CA GLU A 195 7.03 -7.77 -8.76
C GLU A 195 8.55 -8.04 -8.82
N CYS A 196 9.14 -8.10 -10.02
CA CYS A 196 10.58 -8.28 -10.20
C CYS A 196 11.40 -7.10 -9.64
N ASP A 197 10.97 -5.86 -9.84
CA ASP A 197 11.63 -4.66 -9.35
C ASP A 197 11.70 -4.60 -7.82
N LEU A 198 10.60 -4.94 -7.16
CA LEU A 198 10.54 -5.01 -5.70
C LEU A 198 11.37 -6.17 -5.13
N LEU A 199 11.38 -7.33 -5.81
CA LEU A 199 12.14 -8.51 -5.36
C LEU A 199 13.66 -8.41 -5.59
N TYR A 200 14.11 -7.83 -6.70
CA TYR A 200 15.52 -7.93 -7.15
C TYR A 200 16.26 -6.60 -7.24
N HIS A 201 15.56 -5.47 -7.47
CA HIS A 201 16.18 -4.17 -7.70
C HIS A 201 16.03 -3.20 -6.51
N SER A 202 15.17 -3.54 -5.55
CA SER A 202 14.82 -2.77 -4.35
C SER A 202 14.42 -1.32 -4.67
N VAL A 203 13.63 -1.12 -5.73
CA VAL A 203 13.42 0.22 -6.33
C VAL A 203 12.81 1.23 -5.35
N TYR A 204 11.92 0.81 -4.45
CA TYR A 204 11.37 1.68 -3.39
C TYR A 204 12.45 2.30 -2.47
N ALA A 205 13.56 1.60 -2.23
CA ALA A 205 14.69 2.13 -1.44
C ALA A 205 15.58 3.11 -2.23
N ARG A 206 15.39 3.20 -3.56
CA ARG A 206 16.07 4.15 -4.46
C ARG A 206 15.21 5.38 -4.72
N ASP A 207 13.91 5.17 -4.97
CA ASP A 207 12.93 6.23 -5.14
C ASP A 207 11.65 5.92 -4.34
N PRO A 208 11.38 6.66 -3.23
CA PRO A 208 10.13 6.54 -2.47
C PRO A 208 8.87 6.82 -3.31
N ASN A 209 8.99 7.55 -4.43
CA ASN A 209 7.88 7.78 -5.36
C ASN A 209 7.41 6.50 -6.08
N TYR A 210 8.09 5.35 -5.92
CA TYR A 210 7.64 4.06 -6.48
C TYR A 210 6.24 3.65 -5.98
N LEU A 211 5.80 4.16 -4.82
CA LEU A 211 4.41 4.01 -4.33
C LEU A 211 3.37 4.62 -5.26
N ASN A 212 3.72 5.62 -6.08
CA ASN A 212 2.80 6.27 -7.01
C ASN A 212 2.15 5.28 -7.98
N VAL A 213 2.87 4.23 -8.39
CA VAL A 213 2.34 3.15 -9.25
C VAL A 213 1.12 2.49 -8.59
N PHE A 214 1.21 2.15 -7.30
CA PHE A 214 0.15 1.48 -6.58
C PHE A 214 -1.05 2.40 -6.32
N ILE A 215 -0.80 3.69 -6.08
CA ILE A 215 -1.84 4.70 -5.86
C ILE A 215 -2.63 4.92 -7.16
N ILE A 216 -1.95 5.18 -8.29
CA ILE A 216 -2.59 5.40 -9.58
C ILE A 216 -3.46 4.19 -9.96
N VAL A 217 -2.94 2.96 -9.85
CA VAL A 217 -3.71 1.76 -10.22
C VAL A 217 -4.92 1.55 -9.32
N MET A 218 -4.84 1.78 -8.00
CA MET A 218 -5.96 1.59 -7.09
C MET A 218 -7.07 2.65 -7.22
N GLU A 219 -6.81 3.81 -7.84
CA GLU A 219 -7.86 4.78 -8.17
C GLU A 219 -8.70 4.38 -9.41
N ASN A 220 -8.30 3.35 -10.17
CA ASN A 220 -9.13 2.80 -11.25
C ASN A 220 -10.45 2.23 -10.68
N GLY A 221 -11.58 2.75 -11.16
CA GLY A 221 -12.92 2.30 -10.76
C GLY A 221 -13.27 0.88 -11.22
N ASN A 222 -12.79 0.46 -12.39
CA ASN A 222 -13.23 -0.76 -13.07
C ASN A 222 -12.43 -2.02 -12.68
N LEU A 223 -11.58 -2.00 -11.64
CA LEU A 223 -10.82 -3.18 -11.18
C LEU A 223 -11.70 -4.39 -10.76
N HIS A 224 -13.01 -4.18 -10.65
CA HIS A 224 -14.03 -5.18 -10.33
C HIS A 224 -14.60 -5.93 -11.56
N SER A 225 -14.31 -5.51 -12.80
CA SER A 225 -14.79 -6.24 -13.99
C SER A 225 -14.10 -7.61 -14.09
N PRO A 226 -14.83 -8.66 -14.52
CA PRO A 226 -14.36 -10.05 -14.39
C PRO A 226 -13.07 -10.33 -15.15
N GLU A 227 -12.81 -9.59 -16.24
CA GLU A 227 -11.58 -9.66 -17.02
C GLU A 227 -10.35 -9.23 -16.19
N TYR A 228 -10.50 -8.21 -15.32
CA TYR A 228 -9.45 -7.81 -14.37
C TYR A 228 -9.31 -8.82 -13.23
N LEU A 229 -10.42 -9.36 -12.71
CA LEU A 229 -10.40 -10.39 -11.66
C LEU A 229 -9.76 -11.70 -12.15
N GLU A 230 -9.91 -12.04 -13.44
CA GLU A 230 -9.27 -13.21 -14.02
C GLU A 230 -7.77 -13.00 -14.24
N MET A 231 -7.39 -11.92 -14.92
CA MET A 231 -6.02 -11.73 -15.47
C MET A 231 -5.14 -10.72 -14.72
N ALA A 232 -5.61 -9.49 -14.54
CA ALA A 232 -4.75 -8.36 -14.16
C ALA A 232 -4.58 -8.21 -12.64
N LEU A 233 -5.69 -8.16 -11.91
CA LEU A 233 -5.71 -7.92 -10.46
C LEU A 233 -4.97 -9.01 -9.65
N PRO A 234 -5.01 -10.31 -9.99
CA PRO A 234 -4.21 -11.33 -9.30
C PRO A 234 -2.71 -11.03 -9.34
N LEU A 235 -2.18 -10.61 -10.51
CA LEU A 235 -0.77 -10.28 -10.68
C LEU A 235 -0.40 -9.01 -9.91
N PHE A 236 -1.27 -8.00 -9.95
CA PHE A 236 -1.08 -6.75 -9.19
C PHE A 236 -1.09 -6.99 -7.67
N CYS A 237 -1.93 -7.89 -7.17
CA CYS A 237 -1.93 -8.29 -5.76
C CYS A 237 -0.60 -8.96 -5.37
N LYS A 238 -0.03 -9.83 -6.21
CA LYS A 238 1.29 -10.45 -5.94
C LYS A 238 2.40 -9.40 -5.86
N ALA A 239 2.40 -8.42 -6.78
CA ALA A 239 3.35 -7.31 -6.76
C ALA A 239 3.20 -6.44 -5.49
N MET A 240 1.98 -6.10 -5.09
CA MET A 240 1.70 -5.33 -3.86
C MET A 240 2.18 -6.08 -2.60
N CYS A 241 2.07 -7.42 -2.58
CA CYS A 241 2.60 -8.27 -1.52
C CYS A 241 4.14 -8.31 -1.42
N ARG A 242 4.89 -7.67 -2.32
CA ARG A 242 6.35 -7.51 -2.25
C ARG A 242 6.80 -6.14 -1.71
N LEU A 243 5.85 -5.23 -1.42
CA LEU A 243 6.18 -3.94 -0.82
C LEU A 243 6.84 -4.13 0.56
N PRO A 244 7.96 -3.43 0.85
CA PRO A 244 8.54 -3.39 2.20
C PRO A 244 7.55 -2.88 3.25
N LEU A 245 7.77 -3.23 4.53
CA LEU A 245 6.86 -2.85 5.62
C LEU A 245 6.63 -1.33 5.70
N GLU A 246 7.70 -0.53 5.62
CA GLU A 246 7.62 0.94 5.51
C GLU A 246 6.70 1.43 4.38
N ALA A 247 6.76 0.76 3.22
CA ALA A 247 5.97 1.13 2.05
C ALA A 247 4.50 0.79 2.24
N GLN A 248 4.20 -0.37 2.87
CA GLN A 248 2.85 -0.73 3.28
C GLN A 248 2.31 0.25 4.32
N GLY A 249 3.11 0.61 5.34
CA GLY A 249 2.75 1.57 6.38
C GLY A 249 2.38 2.95 5.81
N LYS A 250 3.19 3.50 4.90
CA LYS A 250 2.86 4.76 4.20
C LYS A 250 1.59 4.67 3.36
N LEU A 251 1.40 3.57 2.64
CA LEU A 251 0.21 3.38 1.80
C LEU A 251 -1.07 3.28 2.65
N ILE A 252 -0.98 2.66 3.84
CA ILE A 252 -2.05 2.63 4.84
C ILE A 252 -2.32 4.02 5.44
N ARG A 253 -1.27 4.78 5.80
CA ARG A 253 -1.36 6.18 6.28
C ARG A 253 -1.90 7.16 5.22
N LEU A 254 -1.84 6.80 3.93
CA LEU A 254 -2.52 7.53 2.86
C LEU A 254 -4.01 7.15 2.80
N TRP A 255 -4.30 5.85 2.75
CA TRP A 255 -5.66 5.34 2.62
C TRP A 255 -6.54 5.66 3.84
N SER A 256 -5.98 5.77 5.04
CA SER A 256 -6.72 6.24 6.23
C SER A 256 -7.32 7.65 6.08
N LYS A 257 -6.88 8.44 5.10
CA LYS A 257 -7.39 9.79 4.77
C LYS A 257 -8.48 9.78 3.70
N TYR A 258 -8.85 8.61 3.18
CA TYR A 258 -9.88 8.45 2.15
C TYR A 258 -11.29 8.42 2.77
N SER A 259 -12.33 8.63 1.96
CA SER A 259 -13.70 8.49 2.44
C SER A 259 -14.08 7.01 2.65
N ALA A 260 -15.07 6.75 3.51
CA ALA A 260 -15.58 5.41 3.76
C ALA A 260 -16.01 4.69 2.46
N ASP A 261 -16.59 5.40 1.50
CA ASP A 261 -17.01 4.82 0.22
C ASP A 261 -15.82 4.46 -0.70
N GLN A 262 -14.71 5.20 -0.60
CA GLN A 262 -13.47 4.88 -1.32
C GLN A 262 -12.81 3.63 -0.73
N ILE A 263 -12.76 3.51 0.60
CA ILE A 263 -12.28 2.29 1.29
C ILE A 263 -13.23 1.11 1.00
N ARG A 264 -14.55 1.33 0.90
CA ARG A 264 -15.51 0.27 0.55
C ARG A 264 -15.25 -0.26 -0.86
N ARG A 265 -15.11 0.61 -1.87
CA ARG A 265 -14.76 0.23 -3.25
C ARG A 265 -13.50 -0.64 -3.30
N MET A 266 -12.47 -0.29 -2.52
CA MET A 266 -11.20 -1.03 -2.47
C MET A 266 -11.36 -2.38 -1.75
N MET A 267 -12.11 -2.41 -0.65
CA MET A 267 -12.46 -3.62 0.10
C MET A 267 -13.25 -4.60 -0.78
N GLU A 268 -14.29 -4.12 -1.45
CA GLU A 268 -15.13 -4.85 -2.41
C GLU A 268 -14.29 -5.44 -3.54
N THR A 269 -13.36 -4.66 -4.12
CA THR A 269 -12.47 -5.11 -5.21
C THR A 269 -11.65 -6.35 -4.80
N PHE A 270 -11.04 -6.34 -3.61
CA PHE A 270 -10.28 -7.50 -3.13
C PHE A 270 -11.18 -8.67 -2.68
N GLN A 271 -12.34 -8.40 -2.07
CA GLN A 271 -13.30 -9.45 -1.72
C GLN A 271 -13.89 -10.15 -2.95
N GLN A 272 -14.22 -9.39 -4.01
CA GLN A 272 -14.74 -9.95 -5.26
C GLN A 272 -13.70 -10.81 -5.95
N LEU A 273 -12.41 -10.44 -5.92
CA LEU A 273 -11.33 -11.33 -6.39
C LEU A 273 -11.27 -12.63 -5.59
N ILE A 274 -11.34 -12.56 -4.25
CA ILE A 274 -11.35 -13.76 -3.38
C ILE A 274 -12.56 -14.63 -3.70
N THR A 275 -13.77 -14.07 -3.66
CA THR A 275 -15.03 -14.77 -3.98
C THR A 275 -15.02 -15.36 -5.38
N PHE A 276 -14.53 -14.64 -6.39
CA PHE A 276 -14.42 -15.13 -7.77
C PHE A 276 -13.51 -16.36 -7.85
N LYS A 277 -12.28 -16.28 -7.33
CA LYS A 277 -11.36 -17.43 -7.34
C LYS A 277 -11.86 -18.59 -6.47
N VAL A 278 -12.55 -18.32 -5.35
CA VAL A 278 -13.19 -19.35 -4.49
C VAL A 278 -14.34 -20.07 -5.22
N ILE A 279 -15.16 -19.38 -6.01
CA ILE A 279 -16.29 -19.97 -6.73
C ILE A 279 -15.86 -20.63 -8.06
N SER A 280 -14.83 -20.10 -8.73
CA SER A 280 -14.34 -20.65 -10.01
C SER A 280 -13.45 -21.89 -9.87
N ASN A 281 -12.82 -22.11 -8.72
CA ASN A 281 -11.92 -23.24 -8.48
C ASN A 281 -12.54 -24.29 -7.53
N GLU A 282 -12.38 -25.59 -7.84
CA GLU A 282 -12.79 -26.66 -6.93
C GLU A 282 -11.73 -26.91 -5.84
N PHE A 283 -12.00 -26.43 -4.63
CA PHE A 283 -11.19 -26.69 -3.44
C PHE A 283 -11.65 -27.95 -2.70
N ASN A 284 -10.70 -28.67 -2.09
CA ASN A 284 -10.94 -29.92 -1.38
C ASN A 284 -9.72 -30.29 -0.51
N SER A 285 -9.81 -31.39 0.23
CA SER A 285 -8.75 -31.88 1.12
C SER A 285 -7.33 -32.08 0.54
N ARG A 286 -7.16 -31.99 -0.79
CA ARG A 286 -5.86 -31.98 -1.50
C ARG A 286 -5.53 -30.67 -2.22
N ASN A 287 -6.53 -29.83 -2.51
CA ASN A 287 -6.40 -28.52 -3.13
C ASN A 287 -6.93 -27.46 -2.16
N LEU A 288 -6.04 -26.89 -1.35
CA LEU A 288 -6.40 -25.98 -0.25
C LEU A 288 -6.41 -24.53 -0.72
N VAL A 289 -7.32 -23.71 -0.19
CA VAL A 289 -7.36 -22.27 -0.47
C VAL A 289 -6.06 -21.56 -0.05
N ASN A 290 -5.35 -22.11 0.94
CA ASN A 290 -4.03 -21.70 1.40
C ASN A 290 -2.91 -21.78 0.33
N ASP A 291 -3.12 -22.59 -0.71
CA ASP A 291 -2.14 -22.87 -1.77
C ASP A 291 -2.44 -22.10 -3.08
N ASP A 292 -3.53 -21.32 -3.14
CA ASP A 292 -3.80 -20.39 -4.26
C ASP A 292 -3.18 -19.02 -3.96
N ASP A 293 -2.02 -18.74 -4.57
CA ASP A 293 -1.32 -17.45 -4.50
C ASP A 293 -2.24 -16.24 -4.72
N SER A 294 -3.27 -16.36 -5.57
CA SER A 294 -4.17 -15.25 -5.93
C SER A 294 -5.02 -14.83 -4.74
N ILE A 295 -5.59 -15.82 -4.04
CA ILE A 295 -6.43 -15.62 -2.87
C ILE A 295 -5.57 -15.20 -1.68
N VAL A 296 -4.38 -15.80 -1.52
CA VAL A 296 -3.39 -15.41 -0.51
C VAL A 296 -2.94 -13.96 -0.71
N ALA A 297 -2.63 -13.55 -1.94
CA ALA A 297 -2.21 -12.19 -2.24
C ALA A 297 -3.34 -11.17 -2.05
N ALA A 298 -4.54 -11.46 -2.54
CA ALA A 298 -5.72 -10.62 -2.33
C ALA A 298 -6.04 -10.44 -0.83
N SER A 299 -5.91 -11.50 -0.03
CA SER A 299 -6.13 -11.44 1.43
C SER A 299 -5.11 -10.58 2.15
N LYS A 300 -3.84 -10.56 1.69
CA LYS A 300 -2.79 -9.67 2.20
C LYS A 300 -3.01 -8.22 1.77
N CYS A 301 -3.48 -7.96 0.56
CA CYS A 301 -3.85 -6.60 0.12
C CYS A 301 -5.07 -6.08 0.90
N LEU A 302 -6.07 -6.92 1.12
CA LEU A 302 -7.25 -6.61 1.94
C LEU A 302 -6.87 -6.33 3.41
N LYS A 303 -5.83 -6.97 3.95
CA LYS A 303 -5.27 -6.64 5.28
C LYS A 303 -4.79 -5.19 5.36
N MET A 304 -4.16 -4.66 4.31
CA MET A 304 -3.75 -3.26 4.27
C MET A 304 -4.96 -2.32 4.26
N VAL A 305 -6.01 -2.64 3.47
CA VAL A 305 -7.27 -1.86 3.47
C VAL A 305 -7.98 -1.92 4.83
N TYR A 306 -7.93 -3.08 5.51
CA TYR A 306 -8.46 -3.24 6.87
C TYR A 306 -7.71 -2.36 7.89
N TYR A 307 -6.39 -2.28 7.84
CA TYR A 307 -5.64 -1.33 8.70
C TYR A 307 -5.89 0.14 8.34
N ALA A 308 -6.14 0.47 7.07
CA ALA A 308 -6.56 1.82 6.69
C ALA A 308 -7.94 2.17 7.25
N ASN A 309 -8.88 1.22 7.26
CA ASN A 309 -10.20 1.34 7.89
C ASN A 309 -10.13 1.53 9.41
N VAL A 310 -9.14 0.91 10.07
CA VAL A 310 -8.82 1.08 11.50
C VAL A 310 -8.24 2.48 11.76
N VAL A 311 -7.16 2.85 11.08
CA VAL A 311 -6.40 4.09 11.32
C VAL A 311 -7.15 5.34 10.88
N GLY A 312 -8.05 5.24 9.89
CA GLY A 312 -8.95 6.33 9.50
C GLY A 312 -10.17 6.50 10.40
N GLY A 313 -10.39 5.57 11.34
CA GLY A 313 -11.48 5.62 12.31
C GLY A 313 -11.18 6.47 13.54
N GLU A 314 -12.06 6.39 14.54
CA GLU A 314 -11.82 6.93 15.88
C GLU A 314 -10.94 5.94 16.66
N VAL A 315 -9.64 6.21 16.74
CA VAL A 315 -8.62 5.40 17.44
C VAL A 315 -8.24 6.05 18.78
N ASP A 316 -7.98 5.23 19.80
CA ASP A 316 -7.65 5.65 21.16
C ASP A 316 -6.42 4.91 21.71
N THR A 317 -5.23 5.40 21.33
CA THR A 317 -3.94 4.78 21.71
C THR A 317 -3.50 5.06 23.14
N ASN A 318 -4.25 5.86 23.93
CA ASN A 318 -3.82 6.36 25.24
C ASN A 318 -3.58 5.26 26.29
N HIS A 319 -4.11 4.05 26.07
CA HIS A 319 -3.95 2.90 26.97
C HIS A 319 -2.68 2.09 26.70
N ASN A 320 -1.99 2.31 25.57
CA ASN A 320 -0.84 1.48 25.16
C ASN A 320 0.43 1.74 25.99
N GLU A 321 0.53 2.87 26.69
CA GLU A 321 1.68 3.21 27.54
C GLU A 321 1.68 2.44 28.88
N GLU A 322 0.55 1.84 29.28
CA GLU A 322 0.43 1.07 30.54
C GLU A 322 0.81 -0.42 30.38
N ASP A 323 0.91 -0.92 29.14
CA ASP A 323 1.22 -2.33 28.81
C ASP A 323 2.74 -2.65 28.77
N GLU A 324 3.64 -1.66 28.98
CA GLU A 324 5.11 -1.86 28.89
C GLU A 324 5.76 -2.58 30.10
N GLU A 325 5.00 -3.36 30.90
CA GLU A 325 5.61 -4.41 31.71
C GLU A 325 6.13 -5.53 30.78
N GLU A 326 7.42 -5.46 30.40
CA GLU A 326 8.12 -6.57 29.75
C GLU A 326 7.78 -7.87 30.49
N PRO A 327 7.30 -8.93 29.81
CA PRO A 327 6.90 -10.16 30.48
C PRO A 327 8.12 -10.75 31.17
N ILE A 328 8.15 -10.62 32.50
CA ILE A 328 9.30 -10.90 33.35
C ILE A 328 9.91 -12.25 32.91
N PRO A 329 11.18 -12.29 32.46
CA PRO A 329 11.78 -13.52 32.00
C PRO A 329 11.88 -14.49 33.18
N GLU A 330 10.92 -15.41 33.28
CA GLU A 330 10.86 -16.41 34.35
C GLU A 330 12.22 -17.11 34.45
N SER A 331 12.71 -17.21 35.69
CA SER A 331 14.11 -17.43 36.00
C SER A 331 14.74 -18.62 35.25
N SER A 332 16.01 -18.47 34.88
CA SER A 332 16.78 -19.34 33.98
C SER A 332 17.05 -20.79 34.46
N GLU A 333 16.00 -21.52 34.84
CA GLU A 333 16.00 -22.98 34.84
C GLU A 333 15.64 -23.48 33.43
N LEU A 334 16.54 -24.26 32.82
CA LEU A 334 16.30 -24.90 31.52
C LEU A 334 15.08 -25.82 31.62
N THR A 335 13.94 -25.37 31.10
CA THR A 335 12.69 -26.13 31.24
C THR A 335 12.74 -27.39 30.38
N LEU A 336 12.01 -28.43 30.78
CA LEU A 336 11.91 -29.65 29.98
C LEU A 336 11.28 -29.35 28.59
N GLN A 337 10.53 -28.25 28.48
CA GLN A 337 10.00 -27.65 27.25
C GLN A 337 11.09 -27.27 26.24
N GLU A 338 12.16 -26.61 26.69
CA GLU A 338 13.29 -26.19 25.87
C GLU A 338 14.15 -27.38 25.43
N LEU A 339 14.42 -28.31 26.35
CA LEU A 339 15.18 -29.54 26.09
C LEU A 339 14.49 -30.46 25.06
N LEU A 340 13.16 -30.41 24.95
CA LEU A 340 12.37 -31.08 23.92
C LEU A 340 12.22 -30.25 22.62
N GLY A 341 12.65 -28.99 22.64
CA GLY A 341 12.53 -28.06 21.51
C GLY A 341 11.10 -27.61 21.21
N GLU A 342 10.15 -27.78 22.13
CA GLU A 342 8.74 -27.41 21.90
C GLU A 342 8.48 -25.90 22.01
N GLU A 343 9.32 -25.14 22.74
CA GLU A 343 9.24 -23.67 22.77
C GLU A 343 9.41 -23.03 21.38
N ARG A 344 10.25 -23.63 20.51
CA ARG A 344 10.41 -23.19 19.10
C ARG A 344 9.13 -23.33 18.26
N ARG A 345 8.07 -23.97 18.78
CA ARG A 345 6.76 -24.16 18.14
C ARG A 345 5.61 -23.48 18.89
N ASN A 346 5.92 -22.86 20.03
CA ASN A 346 4.99 -22.24 20.97
C ASN A 346 5.60 -20.91 21.46
N LYS A 347 5.68 -19.89 20.59
CA LYS A 347 6.00 -18.52 21.04
C LYS A 347 5.02 -18.12 22.14
N LYS A 348 5.53 -17.65 23.28
CA LYS A 348 4.72 -17.18 24.41
C LYS A 348 4.17 -15.78 24.09
N GLY A 349 2.92 -15.51 24.44
CA GLY A 349 2.21 -14.25 24.19
C GLY A 349 1.31 -14.23 22.95
N PRO A 350 0.47 -13.18 22.78
CA PRO A 350 -0.26 -12.94 21.53
C PRO A 350 0.69 -12.69 20.36
N ARG A 351 0.26 -13.00 19.13
CA ARG A 351 0.98 -12.57 17.92
C ARG A 351 0.59 -11.13 17.59
N VAL A 352 1.54 -10.21 17.77
CA VAL A 352 1.45 -8.85 17.23
C VAL A 352 1.73 -8.90 15.73
N ASP A 353 0.93 -8.19 14.93
CA ASP A 353 1.17 -8.10 13.49
C ASP A 353 2.27 -7.05 13.18
N PRO A 354 3.22 -7.30 12.26
CA PRO A 354 4.25 -6.32 11.91
C PRO A 354 3.69 -4.97 11.45
N ILE A 355 2.48 -4.98 10.86
CA ILE A 355 1.77 -3.78 10.42
C ILE A 355 1.23 -2.98 11.62
N GLU A 356 0.82 -3.61 12.72
CA GLU A 356 0.43 -2.91 13.96
C GLU A 356 1.63 -2.17 14.56
N THR A 357 2.82 -2.80 14.54
CA THR A 357 4.08 -2.19 15.00
C THR A 357 4.51 -1.00 14.13
N GLU A 358 4.42 -1.10 12.80
CA GLU A 358 4.75 -0.02 11.85
C GLU A 358 3.78 1.18 11.93
N LEU A 359 2.53 0.92 12.30
CA LEU A 359 1.50 1.96 12.46
C LEU A 359 1.49 2.58 13.86
N GLY A 360 1.90 1.83 14.89
CA GLY A 360 1.78 2.23 16.30
C GLY A 360 0.36 2.09 16.84
N VAL A 361 -0.45 1.18 16.26
CA VAL A 361 -1.89 1.02 16.54
C VAL A 361 -2.23 -0.46 16.58
N LYS A 362 -2.79 -0.92 17.72
CA LYS A 362 -3.40 -2.26 17.83
C LYS A 362 -4.80 -2.22 17.21
N THR A 363 -5.25 -3.34 16.64
CA THR A 363 -6.65 -3.50 16.18
C THR A 363 -7.71 -3.22 17.26
N LEU A 364 -7.35 -3.38 18.55
CA LEU A 364 -8.22 -3.13 19.70
C LEU A 364 -8.42 -1.63 20.01
N ASP A 365 -7.52 -0.76 19.56
CA ASP A 365 -7.54 0.68 19.85
C ASP A 365 -8.65 1.42 19.06
N CYS A 366 -9.23 0.74 18.07
CA CYS A 366 -10.26 1.29 17.19
C CYS A 366 -11.63 1.29 17.88
N ARG A 367 -12.06 2.44 18.41
CA ARG A 367 -13.39 2.62 19.00
C ARG A 367 -14.50 2.59 17.95
N LYS A 368 -14.21 3.09 16.73
CA LYS A 368 -15.16 3.14 15.61
C LYS A 368 -14.42 3.24 14.26
N PRO A 369 -14.43 2.19 13.42
CA PRO A 369 -13.82 2.24 12.09
C PRO A 369 -14.63 3.08 11.08
N LEU A 370 -14.06 3.36 9.91
CA LEU A 370 -14.77 4.03 8.80
C LEU A 370 -15.91 3.17 8.22
N ILE A 371 -15.77 1.85 8.28
CA ILE A 371 -16.63 0.81 7.70
C ILE A 371 -16.78 -0.33 8.73
N SER A 372 -17.96 -0.97 8.80
CA SER A 372 -18.19 -2.08 9.71
C SER A 372 -17.16 -3.21 9.50
N PHE A 373 -16.61 -3.76 10.58
CA PHE A 373 -15.75 -4.94 10.49
C PHE A 373 -16.48 -6.18 9.95
N GLU A 374 -17.82 -6.20 9.99
CA GLU A 374 -18.62 -7.27 9.38
C GLU A 374 -18.56 -7.23 7.84
N GLU A 375 -18.43 -6.05 7.23
CA GLU A 375 -18.27 -5.90 5.77
C GLU A 375 -16.97 -6.56 5.27
N PHE A 376 -15.98 -6.81 6.13
CA PHE A 376 -14.71 -7.47 5.76
C PHE A 376 -14.76 -9.00 5.75
N ILE A 377 -15.84 -9.64 6.24
CA ILE A 377 -15.98 -11.10 6.31
C ILE A 377 -16.32 -11.66 4.93
N ASN A 378 -15.56 -12.67 4.47
CA ASN A 378 -15.83 -13.34 3.19
C ASN A 378 -16.44 -14.74 3.43
N GLU A 379 -17.76 -14.86 3.42
CA GLU A 379 -18.43 -16.14 3.72
C GLU A 379 -18.07 -17.29 2.76
N PRO A 380 -17.96 -17.11 1.43
CA PRO A 380 -17.53 -18.18 0.52
C PRO A 380 -16.15 -18.77 0.88
N LEU A 381 -15.19 -17.94 1.29
CA LEU A 381 -13.90 -18.41 1.80
C LEU A 381 -14.04 -19.22 3.09
N ASN A 382 -14.95 -18.81 4.00
CA ASN A 382 -15.15 -19.48 5.29
C ASN A 382 -15.79 -20.88 5.12
N ASP A 383 -16.76 -21.04 4.21
CA ASP A 383 -17.40 -22.33 3.92
C ASP A 383 -16.41 -23.38 3.38
N VAL A 384 -15.32 -22.94 2.76
CA VAL A 384 -14.34 -23.77 2.05
C VAL A 384 -13.04 -23.99 2.87
N LEU A 385 -12.82 -23.24 3.95
CA LEU A 385 -11.56 -23.27 4.71
C LEU A 385 -11.44 -24.49 5.63
N GLU A 386 -10.57 -25.44 5.28
CA GLU A 386 -10.20 -26.57 6.13
C GLU A 386 -9.33 -26.13 7.33
N MET A 387 -10.01 -25.70 8.38
CA MET A 387 -9.44 -25.04 9.57
C MET A 387 -8.38 -25.90 10.30
N ASP A 388 -8.49 -27.23 10.30
CA ASP A 388 -7.51 -28.12 10.95
C ASP A 388 -6.12 -28.05 10.30
N LYS A 389 -6.07 -27.83 8.98
CA LYS A 389 -4.84 -27.64 8.22
C LYS A 389 -4.34 -26.21 8.30
N ASP A 390 -5.24 -25.22 8.21
CA ASP A 390 -4.88 -23.82 8.35
C ASP A 390 -4.26 -23.53 9.73
N TYR A 391 -4.85 -24.02 10.83
CA TYR A 391 -4.24 -23.92 12.17
C TYR A 391 -2.89 -24.64 12.24
N THR A 392 -2.70 -25.74 11.49
CA THR A 392 -1.39 -26.41 11.41
C THR A 392 -0.36 -25.52 10.72
N PHE A 393 -0.73 -24.80 9.65
CA PHE A 393 0.16 -23.83 9.00
C PHE A 393 0.43 -22.63 9.91
N PHE A 394 -0.60 -22.10 10.59
CA PHE A 394 -0.48 -21.06 11.62
C PHE A 394 0.55 -21.43 12.69
N LYS A 395 0.50 -22.66 13.21
CA LYS A 395 1.36 -23.09 14.31
C LYS A 395 2.81 -23.41 13.90
N VAL A 396 3.01 -23.97 12.71
CA VAL A 396 4.34 -24.49 12.31
C VAL A 396 5.28 -23.40 11.77
N GLU A 397 4.76 -22.21 11.42
CA GLU A 397 5.55 -21.08 10.88
C GLU A 397 6.42 -21.45 9.66
N THR A 398 5.89 -22.28 8.78
CA THR A 398 6.53 -22.57 7.49
C THR A 398 6.42 -21.34 6.58
N GLU A 399 7.54 -20.66 6.28
CA GLU A 399 7.59 -19.47 5.40
C GLU A 399 6.85 -19.67 4.06
N ASN A 400 6.84 -20.90 3.56
CA ASN A 400 6.21 -21.29 2.29
C ASN A 400 4.69 -21.57 2.36
N LYS A 401 4.01 -21.42 3.51
CA LYS A 401 2.56 -21.68 3.61
C LYS A 401 1.81 -20.62 4.41
N PHE A 402 0.83 -20.01 3.78
CA PHE A 402 -0.04 -19.00 4.38
C PHE A 402 -1.13 -19.62 5.26
N SER A 403 -1.61 -18.86 6.25
CA SER A 403 -2.76 -19.20 7.09
C SER A 403 -3.67 -17.98 7.24
N PHE A 404 -4.97 -18.18 7.04
CA PHE A 404 -6.00 -17.15 7.18
C PHE A 404 -6.24 -16.76 8.65
N MET A 405 -5.80 -17.56 9.63
CA MET A 405 -5.71 -17.12 11.04
C MET A 405 -4.72 -15.97 11.26
N THR A 406 -3.84 -15.66 10.30
CA THR A 406 -3.05 -14.42 10.28
C THR A 406 -3.80 -13.20 9.73
N CYS A 407 -5.04 -13.39 9.26
CA CYS A 407 -5.91 -12.34 8.74
C CYS A 407 -7.32 -12.44 9.38
N PRO A 408 -7.44 -12.35 10.73
CA PRO A 408 -8.67 -12.70 11.43
C PRO A 408 -9.89 -11.85 11.04
N PHE A 409 -9.71 -10.66 10.45
CA PHE A 409 -10.81 -9.83 9.94
C PHE A 409 -11.68 -10.54 8.88
N ILE A 410 -11.11 -11.44 8.05
CA ILE A 410 -11.84 -12.10 6.95
C ILE A 410 -12.68 -13.30 7.40
N LEU A 411 -12.43 -13.80 8.62
CA LEU A 411 -13.03 -15.01 9.15
C LEU A 411 -14.33 -14.72 9.93
N ASN A 412 -15.37 -15.50 9.70
CA ASN A 412 -16.60 -15.42 10.46
C ASN A 412 -16.44 -15.98 11.89
N ALA A 413 -17.44 -15.77 12.75
CA ALA A 413 -17.40 -16.20 14.14
C ALA A 413 -17.31 -17.74 14.32
N VAL A 414 -17.86 -18.53 13.39
CA VAL A 414 -17.84 -19.99 13.43
C VAL A 414 -16.44 -20.53 13.16
N THR A 415 -15.79 -20.03 12.11
CA THR A 415 -14.41 -20.41 11.73
C THR A 415 -13.40 -20.01 12.79
N LYS A 416 -13.55 -18.81 13.37
CA LYS A 416 -12.76 -18.33 14.53
C LYS A 416 -12.90 -19.27 15.72
N ASN A 417 -14.12 -19.68 16.08
CA ASN A 417 -14.38 -20.61 17.18
C ASN A 417 -13.77 -22.00 16.91
N LEU A 418 -13.83 -22.48 15.66
CA LEU A 418 -13.19 -23.74 15.27
C LEU A 418 -11.65 -23.68 15.40
N GLY A 419 -11.04 -22.53 15.08
CA GLY A 419 -9.61 -22.28 15.34
C GLY A 419 -9.26 -22.29 16.83
N LEU A 420 -10.07 -21.64 17.67
CA LEU A 420 -9.92 -21.71 19.13
C LEU A 420 -10.10 -23.13 19.68
N TYR A 421 -11.01 -23.92 19.12
CA TYR A 421 -11.17 -25.34 19.45
C TYR A 421 -9.90 -26.14 19.12
N TYR A 422 -9.31 -25.94 17.94
CA TYR A 422 -8.05 -26.62 17.60
C TYR A 422 -6.88 -26.18 18.45
N ASP A 423 -6.76 -24.88 18.78
CA ASP A 423 -5.71 -24.37 19.67
C ASP A 423 -5.80 -24.99 21.07
N ASN A 424 -6.96 -24.91 21.71
CA ASN A 424 -7.21 -25.53 23.02
C ASN A 424 -6.93 -27.04 22.99
N ARG A 425 -7.43 -27.75 21.98
CA ARG A 425 -7.23 -29.20 21.85
C ARG A 425 -5.76 -29.56 21.67
N ILE A 426 -4.98 -28.77 20.92
CA ILE A 426 -3.57 -29.03 20.68
C ILE A 426 -2.72 -28.66 21.89
N ARG A 427 -3.02 -27.59 22.63
CA ARG A 427 -2.42 -27.30 23.94
C ARG A 427 -2.68 -28.43 24.94
N MET A 428 -3.92 -28.91 25.06
CA MET A 428 -4.24 -30.06 25.91
C MET A 428 -3.43 -31.32 25.55
N TYR A 429 -3.07 -31.51 24.27
CA TYR A 429 -2.22 -32.61 23.84
C TYR A 429 -0.72 -32.38 24.07
N SER A 430 -0.20 -31.15 24.00
CA SER A 430 1.18 -30.85 24.41
C SER A 430 1.33 -31.05 25.92
N GLU A 431 0.51 -30.37 26.72
CA GLU A 431 0.62 -30.42 28.19
C GLU A 431 0.48 -31.85 28.72
N ARG A 432 -0.35 -32.68 28.10
CA ARG A 432 -0.46 -34.10 28.42
C ARG A 432 0.80 -34.91 28.11
N ARG A 433 1.50 -34.63 27.00
CA ARG A 433 2.78 -35.29 26.65
C ARG A 433 3.89 -34.85 27.59
N ILE A 434 3.99 -33.55 27.83
CA ILE A 434 4.91 -32.91 28.77
C ILE A 434 4.72 -33.49 30.18
N THR A 435 3.48 -33.57 30.66
CA THR A 435 3.13 -34.18 31.96
C THR A 435 3.55 -35.65 32.07
N VAL A 436 3.38 -36.44 31.01
CA VAL A 436 3.85 -37.84 30.97
C VAL A 436 5.38 -37.93 31.04
N LEU A 437 6.10 -37.02 30.38
CA LEU A 437 7.57 -36.96 30.44
C LEU A 437 8.06 -36.52 31.83
N TYR A 438 7.46 -35.49 32.45
CA TYR A 438 7.74 -35.13 33.85
C TYR A 438 7.48 -36.30 34.81
N SER A 439 6.37 -37.03 34.64
CA SER A 439 6.07 -38.21 35.48
C SER A 439 7.07 -39.37 35.29
N LEU A 440 7.78 -39.43 34.16
CA LEU A 440 8.86 -40.41 33.92
C LEU A 440 10.22 -39.95 34.48
N VAL A 441 10.49 -38.64 34.48
CA VAL A 441 11.77 -38.07 34.94
C VAL A 441 11.80 -37.81 36.45
N GLN A 442 10.73 -37.25 37.01
CA GLN A 442 10.62 -36.90 38.45
C GLN A 442 9.87 -37.96 39.27
N GLY A 443 9.31 -39.00 38.62
CA GLY A 443 8.60 -40.10 39.28
C GLY A 443 7.26 -39.73 39.92
N GLN A 444 6.81 -38.47 39.79
CA GLN A 444 5.62 -37.94 40.44
C GLN A 444 4.46 -37.84 39.44
N GLN A 445 3.34 -38.51 39.72
CA GLN A 445 2.15 -38.51 38.84
C GLN A 445 1.35 -37.20 38.95
N LEU A 446 1.89 -36.14 38.36
CA LEU A 446 1.09 -34.98 37.95
C LEU A 446 -0.07 -35.47 37.06
N ASN A 447 -1.30 -35.15 37.43
CA ASN A 447 -2.48 -35.51 36.65
C ASN A 447 -2.87 -34.31 35.77
N PRO A 448 -2.96 -34.45 34.43
CA PRO A 448 -3.28 -33.35 33.51
C PRO A 448 -4.79 -33.02 33.49
N TYR A 449 -5.44 -33.12 34.66
CA TYR A 449 -6.88 -32.96 34.85
C TYR A 449 -7.15 -32.30 36.21
N LEU A 450 -7.99 -31.27 36.24
CA LEU A 450 -8.45 -30.63 37.47
C LEU A 450 -9.25 -31.64 38.32
N ARG A 451 -8.67 -32.11 39.43
CA ARG A 451 -9.30 -33.08 40.33
C ARG A 451 -10.15 -32.40 41.42
N LEU A 452 -11.29 -31.85 41.02
CA LEU A 452 -12.31 -31.37 41.97
C LEU A 452 -12.76 -32.52 42.88
N LYS A 453 -12.75 -32.31 44.20
CA LYS A 453 -13.14 -33.30 45.22
C LYS A 453 -14.51 -32.99 45.81
N VAL A 454 -15.52 -32.95 44.94
CA VAL A 454 -16.88 -32.53 45.28
C VAL A 454 -17.58 -33.52 46.23
N ARG A 455 -17.97 -33.08 47.42
CA ARG A 455 -18.84 -33.84 48.34
C ARG A 455 -20.30 -33.69 47.91
N ARG A 456 -21.08 -34.78 48.01
CA ARG A 456 -22.50 -34.79 47.60
C ARG A 456 -23.38 -33.78 48.34
N ASP A 457 -23.00 -33.42 49.56
CA ASP A 457 -23.78 -32.53 50.42
C ASP A 457 -23.40 -31.05 50.24
N HIS A 458 -22.28 -30.76 49.56
CA HIS A 458 -21.69 -29.42 49.38
C HIS A 458 -21.29 -29.20 47.91
N ILE A 459 -22.15 -29.62 46.98
CA ILE A 459 -21.85 -29.64 45.53
C ILE A 459 -21.52 -28.26 44.97
N ILE A 460 -22.11 -27.20 45.52
CA ILE A 460 -21.88 -25.82 45.08
C ILE A 460 -20.54 -25.33 45.62
N ASP A 461 -20.34 -25.41 46.94
CA ASP A 461 -19.14 -24.89 47.62
C ASP A 461 -17.85 -25.60 47.17
N ASP A 462 -17.90 -26.94 46.98
CA ASP A 462 -16.73 -27.73 46.56
C ASP A 462 -16.45 -27.65 45.05
N ALA A 463 -17.28 -26.95 44.27
CA ALA A 463 -17.13 -26.82 42.80
C ALA A 463 -16.86 -25.39 42.33
N LEU A 464 -17.00 -24.37 43.20
CA LEU A 464 -16.66 -22.97 42.94
C LEU A 464 -15.20 -22.65 43.35
N VAL A 465 -14.27 -23.54 42.97
CA VAL A 465 -12.83 -23.46 43.26
C VAL A 465 -12.07 -22.77 42.13
#